data_AF-A0A916GKY8-F1
#
_entry.id   AF-A0A916GKY8-F1
#
_cell.length_a   1.000
_cell.length_b   1.000
_cell.length_c   1.000
_cell.angle_alpha   90.00
_cell.angle_beta   90.00
_cell.angle_gamma   90.00
#
_symmetry.space_group_name_H-M   'P 1'
#
loop_
_entity.id
_entity.type
_entity.pdbx_description
1 polymer ?
#
loop_
_entity_poly.entity_id
_entity_poly.type
_entity_poly.pdbx_seq_one_letter_code
_entity_poly.pdbx_strand_id
1 'polypeptide(L)'
;MKSLARFAILLAGLPMAGAHASDFDGSKRLICAPVIAMDCLSDGKCSRELPAEIGAPAFMRIDFAKKVVVGQKRTTPIMHSDKSDQQLMLQGVEMGLAWTIVIDTTDGAMMVSMVDSGGAYVLSGSCTPL
;
A
#
# COMPACT_ATOMS: atom_id res chain seq x y z
N MET A 1 -58.45 34.50 9.89
CA MET A 1 -57.16 34.70 10.59
C MET A 1 -56.31 33.45 10.43
N LYS A 2 -55.18 33.62 9.72
CA LYS A 2 -53.94 32.83 9.71
C LYS A 2 -54.03 31.31 9.45
N SER A 3 -53.90 31.03 8.15
CA SER A 3 -53.30 29.84 7.50
C SER A 3 -52.35 29.02 8.38
N LEU A 4 -52.65 27.74 8.56
CA LEU A 4 -51.69 26.72 8.98
C LEU A 4 -51.31 25.93 7.72
N ALA A 5 -50.28 26.44 7.03
CA ALA A 5 -49.68 25.80 5.88
C ALA A 5 -49.02 24.48 6.30
N ARG A 6 -49.47 23.38 5.69
CA ARG A 6 -48.85 22.06 5.77
C ARG A 6 -47.49 22.12 5.09
N PHE A 7 -46.42 22.21 5.87
CA PHE A 7 -45.06 22.09 5.35
C PHE A 7 -44.69 20.59 5.32
N ALA A 8 -45.02 19.92 4.22
CA ALA A 8 -44.50 18.59 3.93
C ALA A 8 -43.03 18.75 3.52
N ILE A 9 -42.11 18.51 4.46
CA ILE A 9 -40.67 18.45 4.19
C ILE A 9 -40.42 17.16 3.42
N LEU A 10 -40.31 17.24 2.09
CA LEU A 10 -39.67 16.19 1.30
C LEU A 10 -38.19 16.18 1.63
N LEU A 11 -37.76 15.28 2.53
CA LEU A 11 -36.36 14.86 2.60
C LEU A 11 -36.03 14.11 1.29
N ALA A 12 -35.61 14.85 0.27
CA ALA A 12 -34.98 14.28 -0.91
C ALA A 12 -33.75 13.50 -0.45
N GLY A 13 -33.77 12.18 -0.62
CA GLY A 13 -32.67 11.30 -0.28
C GLY A 13 -31.40 11.76 -0.98
N LEU A 14 -30.41 12.19 -0.21
CA LEU A 14 -29.04 12.28 -0.72
C LEU A 14 -28.67 10.87 -1.21
N PRO A 15 -28.29 10.68 -2.48
CA PRO A 15 -27.68 9.44 -2.89
C PRO A 15 -26.41 9.31 -2.06
N MET A 16 -26.40 8.34 -1.15
CA MET A 16 -25.18 7.88 -0.51
C MET A 16 -24.30 7.41 -1.68
N ALA A 17 -23.38 8.28 -2.11
CA ALA A 17 -22.35 7.88 -3.04
C ALA A 17 -21.68 6.69 -2.37
N GLY A 18 -21.94 5.49 -2.90
CA GLY A 18 -21.26 4.30 -2.43
C GLY A 18 -19.79 4.62 -2.48
N ALA A 19 -19.12 4.59 -1.33
CA ALA A 19 -17.68 4.62 -1.30
C ALA A 19 -17.26 3.45 -2.21
N HIS A 20 -16.77 3.78 -3.41
CA HIS A 20 -16.14 2.78 -4.24
C HIS A 20 -14.99 2.30 -3.39
N ALA A 21 -15.10 1.08 -2.85
CA ALA A 21 -13.97 0.42 -2.24
C ALA A 21 -12.87 0.51 -3.29
N SER A 22 -11.78 1.21 -2.96
CA SER A 22 -10.66 1.36 -3.88
C SER A 22 -10.25 -0.03 -4.36
N ASP A 23 -9.80 -0.16 -5.62
CA ASP A 23 -9.45 -1.46 -6.22
C ASP A 23 -8.14 -2.07 -5.67
N PHE A 24 -7.96 -2.01 -4.35
CA PHE A 24 -6.85 -2.59 -3.57
C PHE A 24 -7.30 -3.88 -2.87
N ASP A 25 -8.17 -4.67 -3.50
CA ASP A 25 -8.68 -5.92 -2.95
C ASP A 25 -7.86 -7.17 -3.35
N GLY A 26 -6.78 -6.95 -4.10
CA GLY A 26 -5.91 -7.97 -4.68
C GLY A 26 -6.38 -8.52 -6.03
N SER A 27 -7.49 -8.03 -6.60
CA SER A 27 -8.04 -8.51 -7.89
C SER A 27 -7.34 -7.90 -9.11
N LYS A 28 -6.81 -6.68 -8.98
CA LYS A 28 -6.08 -5.96 -10.04
C LYS A 28 -4.60 -5.90 -9.72
N ARG A 29 -3.78 -5.78 -10.77
CA ARG A 29 -2.36 -5.48 -10.58
C ARG A 29 -2.20 -4.08 -10.02
N LEU A 30 -1.18 -3.86 -9.20
CA LEU A 30 -0.84 -2.53 -8.71
C LEU A 30 0.49 -2.08 -9.29
N ILE A 31 0.66 -0.77 -9.46
CA ILE A 31 1.96 -0.10 -9.57
C ILE A 31 2.16 0.76 -8.34
N CYS A 32 3.32 0.64 -7.71
CA CYS A 32 3.65 1.33 -6.48
C CYS A 32 4.96 2.11 -6.63
N ALA A 33 5.06 3.23 -5.92
CA ALA A 33 6.23 4.09 -5.89
C ALA A 33 6.62 4.39 -4.43
N PRO A 34 7.83 4.00 -3.98
CA PRO A 34 8.36 4.48 -2.72
C PRO A 34 8.74 5.97 -2.83
N VAL A 35 8.46 6.74 -1.78
CA VAL A 35 8.69 8.19 -1.72
C VAL A 35 9.65 8.54 -0.59
N ILE A 36 9.61 7.79 0.51
CA ILE A 36 10.46 7.99 1.68
C ILE A 36 11.16 6.68 2.01
N ALA A 37 12.42 6.75 2.41
CA ALA A 37 13.18 5.62 2.92
C ALA A 37 13.87 5.97 4.25
N MET A 38 13.98 4.96 5.10
CA MET A 38 14.82 4.93 6.29
C MET A 38 15.80 3.77 6.14
N ASP A 39 17.07 4.02 6.38
CA ASP A 39 18.12 3.00 6.52
C ASP A 39 18.48 2.89 8.00
N CYS A 40 18.24 1.72 8.59
CA CYS A 40 18.46 1.43 9.99
C CYS A 40 19.55 0.37 10.15
N LEU A 41 20.60 0.69 10.89
CA LEU A 41 21.68 -0.23 11.20
C LEU A 41 21.35 -1.10 12.42
N SER A 42 22.04 -2.23 12.55
CA SER A 42 21.91 -3.14 13.71
C SER A 42 22.24 -2.52 15.07
N ASP A 43 22.94 -1.38 15.10
CA ASP A 43 23.19 -0.60 16.33
C ASP A 43 22.01 0.29 16.75
N GLY A 44 20.91 0.26 15.99
CA GLY A 44 19.68 1.01 16.25
C GLY A 44 19.66 2.42 15.71
N LYS A 45 20.73 2.90 15.05
CA LYS A 45 20.71 4.20 14.37
C LYS A 45 19.96 4.09 13.04
N CYS A 46 19.11 5.06 12.77
CA CYS A 46 18.41 5.19 11.49
C CYS A 46 18.67 6.56 10.87
N SER A 47 18.91 6.60 9.56
CA SER A 47 18.95 7.83 8.77
C SER A 47 17.83 7.84 7.74
N ARG A 48 17.36 9.06 7.42
CA ARG A 48 16.40 9.26 6.34
C ARG A 48 17.18 9.42 5.05
N GLU A 49 16.84 8.60 4.05
CA GLU A 49 17.48 8.56 2.75
C GLU A 49 16.44 8.75 1.64
N LEU A 50 16.91 9.02 0.42
CA LEU A 50 16.06 8.86 -0.76
C LEU A 50 15.95 7.38 -1.12
N PRO A 51 14.78 6.89 -1.59
CA PRO A 51 14.65 5.50 -2.04
C PRO A 51 15.72 5.07 -3.06
N ALA A 52 16.10 5.97 -3.97
CA ALA A 52 17.12 5.71 -4.97
C ALA A 52 18.53 5.52 -4.38
N GLU A 53 18.85 6.17 -3.26
CA GLU A 53 20.17 6.12 -2.61
C GLU A 53 20.41 4.76 -1.94
N ILE A 54 19.35 4.14 -1.41
CA ILE A 54 19.38 2.78 -0.85
C ILE A 54 19.06 1.69 -1.90
N GLY A 55 18.99 2.06 -3.18
CA GLY A 55 18.79 1.12 -4.29
C GLY A 55 17.36 0.62 -4.50
N ALA A 56 16.36 1.24 -3.86
CA ALA A 56 14.96 0.91 -4.12
C ALA A 56 14.53 1.35 -5.53
N PRO A 57 13.64 0.61 -6.20
CA PRO A 57 13.19 0.97 -7.54
C PRO A 57 12.26 2.19 -7.49
N ALA A 58 12.30 3.03 -8.52
CA ALA A 58 11.35 4.16 -8.65
C ALA A 58 9.89 3.68 -8.76
N PHE A 59 9.68 2.52 -9.39
CA PHE A 59 8.39 1.85 -9.48
C PHE A 59 8.56 0.35 -9.34
N MET A 60 7.60 -0.27 -8.65
CA MET A 60 7.43 -1.72 -8.56
C MET A 60 5.99 -2.07 -8.90
N ARG A 61 5.76 -3.27 -9.44
CA ARG A 61 4.41 -3.77 -9.72
C ARG A 61 4.11 -4.98 -8.88
N ILE A 62 2.88 -5.10 -8.43
CA ILE A 62 2.39 -6.26 -7.71
C ILE A 62 1.45 -7.02 -8.63
N ASP A 63 1.77 -8.27 -8.91
CA ASP A 63 0.94 -9.19 -9.67
C ASP A 63 0.48 -10.30 -8.73
N PHE A 64 -0.74 -10.13 -8.18
CA PHE A 64 -1.33 -11.06 -7.23
C PHE A 64 -1.63 -12.42 -7.86
N ALA A 65 -2.05 -12.43 -9.13
CA ALA A 65 -2.35 -13.67 -9.85
C ALA A 65 -1.09 -14.52 -10.04
N LYS A 66 0.03 -13.88 -10.37
CA LYS A 66 1.34 -14.56 -10.49
C LYS A 66 2.09 -14.69 -9.16
N LYS A 67 1.58 -14.09 -8.08
CA LYS A 67 2.23 -14.03 -6.76
C LYS A 67 3.66 -13.51 -6.85
N VAL A 68 3.86 -12.37 -7.51
CA VAL A 68 5.18 -11.74 -7.64
C VAL A 68 5.14 -10.23 -7.44
N VAL A 69 6.26 -9.70 -6.95
CA VAL A 69 6.58 -8.28 -6.97
C VAL A 69 7.64 -8.06 -8.04
N VAL A 70 7.37 -7.17 -9.00
CA VAL A 70 8.20 -6.92 -10.18
C VAL A 70 8.80 -5.52 -10.07
N GLY A 71 10.09 -5.45 -9.75
CA GLY A 71 10.89 -4.23 -9.84
C GLY A 71 11.54 -4.06 -11.21
N GLN A 72 12.30 -2.97 -11.39
CA GLN A 72 12.99 -2.69 -12.66
C GLN A 72 14.12 -3.69 -12.95
N LYS A 73 14.82 -4.16 -11.91
CA LYS A 73 15.99 -5.04 -12.04
C LYS A 73 15.71 -6.50 -11.68
N ARG A 74 14.69 -6.75 -10.85
CA ARG A 74 14.41 -8.06 -10.26
C ARG A 74 12.92 -8.28 -10.07
N THR A 75 12.55 -9.55 -10.07
CA THR A 75 11.22 -10.02 -9.68
C THR A 75 11.39 -10.95 -8.49
N THR A 76 10.65 -10.72 -7.41
CA THR A 76 10.67 -11.57 -6.22
C THR A 76 9.31 -12.26 -6.02
N PRO A 77 9.28 -13.55 -5.65
CA PRO A 77 8.03 -14.25 -5.34
C PRO A 77 7.41 -13.74 -4.04
N ILE A 78 6.09 -13.62 -4.04
CA ILE A 78 5.28 -13.42 -2.82
C ILE A 78 5.11 -14.81 -2.20
N MET A 79 5.75 -15.03 -1.06
CA MET A 79 5.72 -16.32 -0.35
C MET A 79 4.46 -16.45 0.51
N HIS A 80 4.02 -15.35 1.10
CA HIS A 80 2.80 -15.29 1.89
C HIS A 80 2.02 -14.01 1.58
N SER A 81 0.70 -14.12 1.59
CA SER A 81 -0.20 -13.01 1.40
C SER A 81 -1.40 -13.19 2.33
N ASP A 82 -1.78 -12.12 3.00
CA ASP A 82 -3.00 -12.05 3.79
C ASP A 82 -3.78 -10.77 3.44
N LYS A 83 -5.09 -10.80 3.66
CA LYS A 83 -5.98 -9.67 3.41
C LYS A 83 -6.97 -9.52 4.55
N SER A 84 -7.08 -8.30 5.06
CA SER A 84 -8.19 -7.86 5.89
C SER A 84 -8.99 -6.77 5.18
N ASP A 85 -10.03 -6.26 5.84
CA ASP A 85 -10.83 -5.15 5.33
C ASP A 85 -10.00 -3.85 5.18
N GLN A 86 -8.89 -3.72 5.91
CA GLN A 86 -8.10 -2.49 6.00
C GLN A 86 -6.76 -2.57 5.25
N GLN A 87 -6.24 -3.77 5.02
CA GLN A 87 -4.90 -3.91 4.46
C GLN A 87 -4.71 -5.20 3.64
N LEU A 88 -3.88 -5.07 2.60
CA LEU A 88 -3.18 -6.19 1.97
C LEU A 88 -1.79 -6.32 2.58
N MET A 89 -1.42 -7.53 2.97
CA MET A 89 -0.11 -7.84 3.55
C MET A 89 0.59 -8.89 2.70
N LEU A 90 1.78 -8.58 2.21
CA LEU A 90 2.56 -9.46 1.34
C LEU A 90 3.94 -9.66 1.95
N GLN A 91 4.46 -10.89 1.90
CA GLN A 91 5.75 -11.21 2.50
C GLN A 91 6.56 -12.16 1.61
N GLY A 92 7.88 -12.08 1.77
CA GLY A 92 8.82 -12.96 1.10
C GLY A 92 10.25 -12.71 1.52
N VAL A 93 11.19 -13.23 0.72
CA VAL A 93 12.62 -13.05 0.93
C VAL A 93 13.28 -12.69 -0.41
N GLU A 94 14.14 -11.68 -0.40
CA GLU A 94 14.93 -11.26 -1.58
C GLU A 94 16.35 -10.87 -1.12
N MET A 95 17.39 -11.37 -1.81
CA MET A 95 18.80 -11.06 -1.49
C MET A 95 19.20 -11.33 -0.03
N GLY A 96 18.56 -12.27 0.66
CA GLY A 96 18.82 -12.54 2.07
C GLY A 96 18.07 -11.62 3.04
N LEU A 97 17.31 -10.64 2.55
CA LEU A 97 16.43 -9.79 3.34
C LEU A 97 15.03 -10.39 3.37
N ALA A 98 14.49 -10.59 4.57
CA ALA A 98 13.06 -10.84 4.74
C ALA A 98 12.32 -9.52 4.51
N TRP A 99 11.25 -9.55 3.73
CA TRP A 99 10.49 -8.34 3.42
C TRP A 99 9.00 -8.49 3.68
N THR A 100 8.38 -7.36 4.00
CA THR A 100 6.93 -7.21 4.11
C THR A 100 6.50 -5.96 3.35
N ILE A 101 5.44 -6.06 2.57
CA ILE A 101 4.74 -4.93 1.95
C ILE A 101 3.33 -4.90 2.52
N VAL A 102 2.91 -3.75 3.04
CA VAL A 102 1.55 -3.50 3.51
C VAL A 102 0.94 -2.39 2.66
N ILE A 103 -0.30 -2.58 2.24
CA ILE A 103 -1.04 -1.61 1.43
C ILE A 103 -2.38 -1.37 2.10
N ASP A 104 -2.68 -0.12 2.44
CA ASP A 104 -3.99 0.29 2.92
C ASP A 104 -5.03 0.14 1.80
N THR A 105 -6.11 -0.58 2.08
CA THR A 105 -7.15 -0.87 1.08
C THR A 105 -8.04 0.33 0.77
N THR A 106 -7.97 1.39 1.57
CA THR A 106 -8.78 2.61 1.44
C THR A 106 -8.20 3.53 0.36
N ASP A 107 -6.89 3.80 0.43
CA ASP A 107 -6.23 4.84 -0.38
C ASP A 107 -4.97 4.36 -1.11
N GLY A 108 -4.53 3.12 -0.87
CA GLY A 108 -3.34 2.56 -1.49
C GLY A 108 -2.03 3.02 -0.86
N ALA A 109 -2.06 3.67 0.31
CA ALA A 109 -0.86 3.98 1.07
C ALA A 109 -0.05 2.71 1.32
N MET A 110 1.25 2.76 1.03
CA MET A 110 2.13 1.59 1.07
C MET A 110 3.23 1.78 2.11
N MET A 111 3.47 0.74 2.89
CA MET A 111 4.65 0.59 3.74
C MET A 111 5.42 -0.66 3.32
N VAL A 112 6.74 -0.57 3.33
CA VAL A 112 7.64 -1.69 3.03
C VAL A 112 8.69 -1.79 4.13
N SER A 113 8.97 -3.00 4.59
CA SER A 113 10.16 -3.31 5.38
C SER A 113 10.98 -4.38 4.69
N MET A 114 12.31 -4.25 4.78
CA MET A 114 13.28 -5.28 4.38
C MET A 114 14.30 -5.39 5.50
N VAL A 115 14.53 -6.57 6.06
CA VAL A 115 15.34 -6.77 7.26
C VAL A 115 16.23 -8.00 7.15
N ASP A 116 17.45 -7.88 7.65
CA ASP A 116 18.38 -8.98 7.89
C ASP A 116 19.07 -8.78 9.26
N SER A 117 20.18 -9.50 9.51
CA SER A 117 20.95 -9.36 10.75
C SER A 117 21.80 -8.09 10.80
N GLY A 118 22.06 -7.44 9.66
CA GLY A 118 22.88 -6.23 9.55
C GLY A 118 22.08 -4.94 9.79
N GLY A 119 20.79 -4.96 9.47
CA GLY A 119 19.90 -3.81 9.63
C GLY A 119 18.53 -3.98 8.98
N ALA A 120 17.85 -2.87 8.73
CA ALA A 120 16.56 -2.81 8.07
C ALA A 120 16.40 -1.56 7.21
N TYR A 121 15.69 -1.71 6.10
CA TYR A 121 15.15 -0.61 5.33
C TYR A 121 13.65 -0.51 5.59
N VAL A 122 13.14 0.71 5.82
CA VAL A 122 11.70 0.98 5.93
C VAL A 122 11.33 2.05 4.93
N LEU A 123 10.40 1.76 4.03
CA LEU A 123 9.97 2.68 2.99
C LEU A 123 8.48 2.98 3.12
N SER A 124 8.09 4.20 2.78
CA SER A 124 6.69 4.57 2.59
C SER A 124 6.46 5.10 1.18
N GLY A 125 5.25 4.93 0.69
CA GLY A 125 4.86 5.34 -0.65
C GLY A 125 3.38 5.12 -0.90
N SER A 126 3.02 4.94 -2.17
CA SER A 126 1.63 4.67 -2.55
C SER A 126 1.56 3.75 -3.75
N CYS A 127 0.46 3.03 -3.85
CA CYS A 127 0.10 2.16 -4.95
C CYS A 127 -1.12 2.69 -5.69
N THR A 128 -1.23 2.35 -6.97
CA THR A 128 -2.41 2.59 -7.80
C THR A 128 -2.75 1.35 -8.61
N PRO A 129 -4.04 1.03 -8.81
CA PRO A 129 -4.46 -0.05 -9.69
C PRO A 129 -4.08 0.20 -11.16
N LEU A 130 -3.72 -0.87 -11.88
CA LEU A 130 -3.42 -0.89 -13.32
C LEU A 130 -4.57 -1.43 -14.16
#